data_AF-A0A8S0RAE7-F1
#
_entry.id   AF-A0A8S0RAE7-F1
#
_cell.length_a   1.000
_cell.length_b   1.000
_cell.length_c   1.000
_cell.angle_alpha   90.00
_cell.angle_beta   90.00
_cell.angle_gamma   90.00
#
_symmetry.space_group_name_H-M   'P 1'
#
loop_
_entity.id
_entity.type
_entity.pdbx_description
1 polymer ?
#
loop_
_entity_poly.entity_id
_entity_poly.type
_entity_poly.pdbx_seq_one_letter_code
_entity_poly.pdbx_strand_id
1 'polypeptide(L)' 'MERYKIIREVGNGTFGSVWRALNKQSVEVVAIKKMKKKYYSWEECINLREVK' A
#
# COMPACT_ATOMS: atom_id res chain seq x y z
N MET A 1 1.19 -8.88 -1.75
CA MET A 1 2.26 -8.70 -0.74
C MET A 1 3.48 -9.59 -0.99
N GLU A 2 3.34 -10.75 -1.62
CA GLU A 2 4.45 -11.70 -1.83
C GLU A 2 5.65 -11.15 -2.61
N ARG A 3 5.43 -10.18 -3.51
CA ARG A 3 6.49 -9.49 -4.27
C ARG A 3 7.32 -8.51 -3.44
N TYR A 4 6.89 -8.20 -2.22
CA TYR A 4 7.51 -7.19 -1.37
C TYR A 4 7.99 -7.80 -0.05
N LYS A 5 9.16 -7.39 0.41
CA LYS A 5 9.62 -7.64 1.79
C LYS A 5 9.25 -6.44 2.64
N ILE A 6 8.31 -6.63 3.56
CA ILE A 6 7.90 -5.57 4.49
C ILE A 6 9.02 -5.32 5.49
N ILE A 7 9.35 -4.04 5.69
CA ILE A 7 10.44 -3.63 6.57
C ILE A 7 9.87 -3.10 7.88
N ARG A 8 9.08 -2.02 7.82
CA ARG A 8 8.45 -1.41 9.00
C ARG A 8 7.26 -0.56 8.61
N GLU A 9 6.34 -0.36 9.54
CA GLU A 9 5.33 0.68 9.43
C GLU A 9 6.01 2.05 9.55
N VAL A 10 5.63 2.98 8.69
CA VAL A 10 6.16 4.36 8.68
C VAL A 10 5.09 5.41 8.98
N GLY A 11 3.81 5.02 9.01
CA GLY A 11 2.74 5.89 9.45
C GLY A 11 1.41 5.16 9.56
N ASN A 12 0.61 5.54 10.53
CA ASN A 12 -0.76 5.07 10.74
C ASN A 12 -1.69 6.29 10.74
N GLY A 13 -2.50 6.43 9.69
CA GLY A 13 -3.46 7.52 9.55
C GLY A 13 -4.91 7.04 9.60
N THR A 14 -5.86 7.97 9.56
CA THR A 14 -7.30 7.66 9.60
C THR A 14 -7.74 6.72 8.46
N PHE A 15 -7.17 6.89 7.26
CA PHE A 15 -7.61 6.15 6.06
C PHE A 15 -6.76 4.91 5.72
N GLY A 16 -5.62 4.72 6.40
CA GLY A 16 -4.72 3.62 6.08
C GLY A 16 -3.42 3.64 6.88
N SER A 17 -2.68 2.55 6.80
CA SER A 17 -1.31 2.44 7.31
C SER A 17 -0.33 2.39 6.14
N VAL A 18 0.77 3.12 6.24
CA VAL A 18 1.85 3.16 5.25
C VAL A 18 3.01 2.32 5.76
N TRP A 19 3.49 1.42 4.92
CA TRP A 19 4.59 0.52 5.20
C TRP A 19 5.74 0.78 4.24
N ARG A 20 6.96 0.83 4.78
CA ARG A 20 8.17 0.77 3.96
C ARG A 20 8.44 -0.68 3.61
N ALA A 21 8.66 -0.95 2.33
CA ALA A 21 8.94 -2.28 1.82
C ALA A 21 10.04 -2.26 0.76
N LEU A 22 10.67 -3.41 0.54
CA LEU A 22 11.60 -3.64 -0.55
C LEU A 22 10.90 -4.45 -1.64
N ASN A 23 10.93 -3.98 -2.89
CA ASN A 23 10.54 -4.80 -4.04
C ASN A 23 11.58 -5.90 -4.25
N LYS A 24 11.16 -7.17 -4.23
CA LYS A 24 12.09 -8.30 -4.33
C LYS A 24 12.75 -8.43 -5.71
N GLN A 25 12.14 -7.86 -6.76
CA GLN A 25 12.65 -7.94 -8.13
C GLN A 25 13.55 -6.75 -8.47
N SER A 26 13.06 -5.52 -8.28
CA SER A 26 13.84 -4.32 -8.62
C SER A 26 14.82 -3.89 -7.54
N VAL A 27 14.73 -4.45 -6.32
CA VAL A 27 15.52 -4.04 -5.14
C VAL A 27 15.25 -2.58 -4.72
N GLU A 28 14.18 -1.97 -5.24
CA GLU A 28 13.79 -0.63 -4.88
C GLU A 28 13.04 -0.59 -3.55
N VAL A 29 13.28 0.47 -2.78
CA VAL A 29 12.53 0.77 -1.57
C VAL A 29 11.25 1.51 -1.98
N VAL A 30 10.10 0.97 -1.59
CA VAL A 30 8.78 1.51 -1.92
C VAL A 30 7.95 1.76 -0.66
N ALA A 31 6.95 2.65 -0.78
CA ALA A 31 5.91 2.83 0.21
C ALA A 31 4.64 2.08 -0.22
N ILE A 32 4.07 1.27 0.68
CA ILE A 32 2.82 0.54 0.46
C ILE A 32 1.77 1.09 1.42
N LYS A 33 0.73 1.75 0.89
CA LYS A 33 -0.41 2.20 1.69
C LYS A 33 -1.48 1.11 1.72
N LYS A 34 -1.70 0.53 2.90
CA LYS A 34 -2.81 -0.39 3.16
C LYS A 34 -4.02 0.41 3.63
N MET A 35 -5.08 0.40 2.84
CA MET A 35 -6.35 1.04 3.19
C MET A 35 -7.04 0.30 4.34
N LYS A 36 -7.65 1.05 5.27
CA LYS A 36 -8.41 0.46 6.40
C LYS A 36 -9.79 -0.03 5.96
N LYS A 37 -10.45 0.72 5.07
CA LYS A 37 -11.69 0.30 4.43
C LYS A 37 -11.39 -0.84 3.44
N LYS A 38 -12.24 -1.87 3.43
CA LYS A 38 -12.22 -2.93 2.43
C LYS A 38 -12.94 -2.44 1.16
N TYR A 39 -12.36 -2.75 0.02
CA TYR A 39 -12.94 -2.53 -1.30
C TYR A 39 -13.00 -3.88 -2.00
N TYR A 40 -14.08 -4.12 -2.73
CA TYR A 40 -14.39 -5.45 -3.26
C TYR A 40 -14.33 -5.51 -4.78
N SER A 41 -14.22 -4.36 -5.45
CA SER A 41 -14.00 -4.29 -6.89
C SER A 41 -12.80 -3.41 -7.24
N TRP A 42 -12.30 -3.64 -8.45
CA TRP A 42 -11.24 -2.80 -9.01
C TRP A 42 -11.77 -1.40 -9.34
N GLU A 43 -13.01 -1.30 -9.81
CA GLU A 43 -13.71 -0.04 -10.10
C GLU A 43 -13.82 0.84 -8.86
N GLU A 44 -14.06 0.26 -7.69
CA GLU A 44 -14.04 1.00 -6.42
C GLU A 44 -12.64 1.55 -6.11
N CYS A 45 -11.60 0.75 -6.35
CA CYS A 45 -10.21 1.12 -6.06
C CYS A 45 -9.70 2.25 -6.97
N ILE A 46 -10.00 2.22 -8.27
CA ILE A 46 -9.54 3.26 -9.21
C ILE A 46 -10.23 4.61 -9.00
N ASN A 47 -11.37 4.63 -8.31
CA ASN A 47 -12.10 5.84 -8.00
C ASN A 47 -11.64 6.53 -6.71
N LEU A 48 -10.69 5.94 -5.98
CA LEU A 48 -10.11 6.53 -4.78
C LEU A 48 -9.26 7.76 -5.11
N ARG A 49 -9.30 8.77 -4.22
CA ARG A 49 -8.50 9.99 -4.33
C ARG A 49 -7.00 9.70 -4.34
N GLU A 50 -6.57 8.60 -3.74
CA GLU A 50 -5.17 8.17 -3.74
C GLU A 50 -4.67 7.58 -5.06
N VAL A 51 -5.59 7.25 -5.97
CA VAL A 51 -5.30 6.62 -7.28
C VAL A 51 -5.57 7.57 -8.45
N LYS A 52 -6.46 8.55 -8.26
CA LYS A 52 -6.66 9.69 -9.19
C LYS A 52 -5.61 10.78 -8.98
#